data_AF-A0A836FCF9-F1
#
_entry.id   AF-A0A836FCF9-F1
#
_cell.length_a   1.000
_cell.length_b   1.000
_cell.length_c   1.000
_cell.angle_alpha   90.00
_cell.angle_beta   90.00
_cell.angle_gamma   90.00
#
_symmetry.space_group_name_H-M   'P 1'
#
loop_
_entity.id
_entity.type
_entity.pdbx_description
1 polymer ?
#
loop_
_entity_poly.entity_id
_entity_poly.type
_entity_poly.pdbx_seq_one_letter_code
_entity_poly.pdbx_strand_id
1 'polypeptide(L)' 'YSCPNCTGVYLRQQGLREHQIYECGQSPRFQCPYCDHRSKLISNLYKHVRRKHSGEVVWSIDLKK' A
#
# COMPACT_ATOMS: atom_id res chain seq x y z
N TYR A 1 -11.45 9.47 -11.34
CA TYR A 1 -12.17 9.57 -10.06
C TYR A 1 -11.18 9.88 -8.96
N SER A 2 -11.24 11.09 -8.41
CA SER A 2 -10.27 11.58 -7.43
C SER A 2 -10.83 11.49 -6.02
N CYS A 3 -10.01 11.11 -5.05
CA CYS A 3 -10.41 11.12 -3.65
C CYS A 3 -10.41 12.55 -3.10
N PRO A 4 -11.46 13.00 -2.37
CA PRO A 4 -11.46 14.33 -1.77
C PRO A 4 -10.55 14.43 -0.54
N ASN A 5 -10.21 13.29 0.08
CA ASN A 5 -9.45 13.22 1.33
C ASN A 5 -7.96 12.88 1.13
N CYS A 6 -7.52 12.61 -0.10
CA CYS A 6 -6.11 12.36 -0.41
C CYS A 6 -5.81 12.57 -1.90
N THR A 7 -4.55 12.47 -2.29
CA THR A 7 -4.08 12.67 -3.68
C THR A 7 -4.29 11.45 -4.60
N GLY A 8 -5.04 10.43 -4.17
CA GLY A 8 -5.29 9.22 -4.95
C GLY A 8 -6.24 9.44 -6.13
N VAL A 9 -5.80 9.06 -7.34
CA VAL A 9 -6.59 9.15 -8.58
C VAL A 9 -6.82 7.76 -9.16
N TYR A 10 -8.08 7.45 -9.45
CA TYR A 10 -8.53 6.14 -9.88
C TYR A 10 -9.22 6.21 -11.24
N LEU A 11 -8.95 5.21 -12.09
CA LEU A 11 -9.56 5.09 -13.43
C LEU A 11 -11.06 4.76 -13.37
N ARG A 12 -11.51 4.06 -12.33
CA ARG A 12 -12.89 3.58 -12.15
C ARG A 12 -13.46 4.02 -10.81
N GLN A 13 -14.78 4.27 -10.77
CA GLN A 13 -15.48 4.67 -9.54
C GLN A 13 -15.43 3.59 -8.46
N GLN A 14 -15.52 2.31 -8.84
CA GLN A 14 -15.38 1.19 -7.91
C GLN A 14 -14.04 1.22 -7.18
N GLY A 15 -12.95 1.47 -7.90
CA GLY A 15 -11.61 1.57 -7.30
C GLY A 15 -11.49 2.76 -6.33
N LEU A 16 -12.12 3.90 -6.65
CA LEU A 16 -12.21 5.02 -5.71
C LEU A 16 -13.00 4.64 -4.44
N ARG A 17 -14.13 3.93 -4.58
CA ARG A 17 -14.96 3.52 -3.44
C ARG A 17 -14.22 2.54 -2.53
N GLU A 18 -13.55 1.53 -3.09
CA GLU A 18 -12.73 0.58 -2.32
C GLU A 18 -11.58 1.31 -1.62
N HIS A 19 -10.89 2.21 -2.32
CA HIS A 19 -9.89 3.07 -1.71
C HIS A 19 -10.45 3.87 -0.53
N GLN A 20 -11.60 4.52 -0.70
CA GLN A 20 -12.20 5.33 0.36
C GLN A 20 -12.54 4.51 1.61
N ILE A 21 -12.99 3.28 1.44
CA ILE A 21 -13.39 2.40 2.55
C ILE A 21 -12.16 1.81 3.27
N TYR A 22 -11.15 1.36 2.51
CA TYR A 22 -10.09 0.51 3.05
C TYR A 22 -8.72 1.18 3.17
N GLU A 23 -8.43 2.20 2.36
CA GLU A 23 -7.10 2.82 2.28
C GLU A 23 -7.08 4.31 2.67
N CYS A 24 -8.17 5.04 2.42
CA CYS A 24 -8.25 6.47 2.66
C CYS A 24 -8.27 6.76 4.16
N GLY A 25 -7.40 7.66 4.61
CA GLY A 25 -7.24 7.97 6.03
C GLY A 25 -6.56 6.87 6.86
N GLN A 26 -6.21 5.71 6.29
CA GLN A 26 -5.46 4.69 7.01
C GLN A 26 -3.95 4.91 6.88
N SER A 27 -3.26 4.91 8.03
CA SER A 27 -1.80 4.87 8.10
C SER A 27 -1.28 3.57 7.49
N PRO A 28 -0.11 3.60 6.81
CA PRO A 28 0.42 2.40 6.20
C PRO A 28 0.77 1.37 7.28
N ARG A 29 0.17 0.19 7.14
CA ARG A 29 0.25 -0.91 8.11
C ARG A 29 1.47 -1.79 7.89
N PHE A 30 1.92 -1.92 6.65
CA PHE A 30 2.97 -2.86 6.26
C PHE A 30 4.24 -2.10 5.91
N GLN A 31 5.32 -2.40 6.62
CA GLN A 31 6.65 -1.84 6.42
C GLN A 31 7.54 -2.85 5.68
N CYS A 32 8.29 -2.37 4.70
CA CYS A 32 9.34 -3.16 4.06
C CYS A 32 10.46 -3.43 5.08
N PRO A 33 10.95 -4.66 5.19
CA PRO A 33 12.07 -4.97 6.09
C PRO A 33 13.44 -4.51 5.55
N TYR A 34 13.52 -4.20 4.26
CA TYR A 34 14.77 -3.88 3.56
C TYR A 34 14.95 -2.39 3.30
N CYS A 35 13.90 -1.58 3.48
CA CYS A 35 13.95 -0.12 3.31
C CYS A 35 12.80 0.56 4.08
N ASP A 36 12.79 1.89 4.12
CA ASP A 36 11.76 2.69 4.79
C ASP A 36 10.41 2.75 4.05
N HIS A 37 10.23 1.96 2.99
CA HIS A 37 8.98 1.96 2.23
C HIS A 37 7.82 1.35 3.03
N ARG A 38 6.74 2.13 3.16
CA ARG A 38 5.51 1.73 3.85
C ARG A 38 4.35 1.64 2.88
N SER A 39 3.52 0.61 3.05
CA SER A 39 2.34 0.35 2.24
C SER A 39 1.12 0.11 3.11
N LYS A 40 -0.04 0.52 2.60
CA LYS A 40 -1.35 0.27 3.23
C LYS A 40 -1.84 -1.16 2.99
N LEU A 41 -1.47 -1.72 1.83
CA LEU A 41 -1.82 -3.08 1.41
C LEU A 41 -0.58 -3.96 1.30
N ILE A 42 -0.71 -5.20 1.75
CA ILE A 42 0.38 -6.19 1.69
C ILE A 42 0.75 -6.55 0.24
N SER A 43 -0.23 -6.57 -0.66
CA SER A 43 -0.02 -6.85 -2.09
C SER A 43 0.86 -5.80 -2.77
N ASN A 44 0.72 -4.53 -2.40
CA ASN A 44 1.57 -3.45 -2.90
C ASN A 44 3.00 -3.58 -2.34
N LEU A 45 3.13 -3.94 -1.06
CA LEU A 45 4.44 -4.17 -0.47
C LEU A 45 5.17 -5.34 -1.13
N TYR A 46 4.47 -6.44 -1.41
CA TYR A 46 5.06 -7.60 -2.08
C TYR A 46 5.55 -7.26 -3.49
N LYS A 47 4.77 -6.47 -4.24
CA LYS A 47 5.21 -5.94 -5.54
C LYS A 47 6.43 -5.04 -5.39
N HIS A 48 6.46 -4.19 -4.36
CA HIS A 48 7.61 -3.34 -4.05
C HIS A 48 8.87 -4.19 -3.79
N VAL A 49 8.80 -5.17 -2.89
CA VAL A 49 9.95 -6.06 -2.58
C VAL A 49 10.40 -6.78 -3.84
N ARG A 50 9.50 -7.39 -4.62
CA ARG A 50 9.89 -8.06 -5.87
C ARG A 50 10.57 -7.15 -6.90
N ARG A 51 10.23 -5.86 -6.93
CA ARG A 51 10.76 -4.89 -7.92
C ARG A 51 12.02 -4.16 -7.46
N LYS A 52 12.14 -3.88 -6.16
CA LYS A 52 13.23 -3.09 -5.58
C LYS A 52 14.27 -3.94 -4.84
N HIS A 53 13.82 -5.08 -4.32
CA HIS A 53 14.58 -6.05 -3.54
C HIS A 53 14.56 -7.39 -4.27
N SER A 54 14.91 -7.36 -5.56
CA SER A 54 14.87 -8.55 -6.42
C SER A 54 15.91 -9.57 -5.94
N GLY A 55 15.46 -10.79 -5.63
CA GLY A 55 16.30 -11.84 -5.04
C GLY A 55 16.18 -11.96 -3.52
N GLU A 56 15.48 -11.04 -2.86
CA GLU A 56 15.21 -11.12 -1.42
C GLU A 56 13.87 -11.83 -1.13
N VAL A 57 13.74 -12.39 0.07
CA VAL A 57 12.51 -13.06 0.50
C VAL A 57 11.39 -12.04 0.64
N VAL A 58 10.22 -12.34 0.10
CA VAL A 58 9.08 -11.42 0.17
C VAL A 58 8.36 -11.58 1.52
N TRP A 59 8.63 -10.67 2.45
CA TRP A 59 7.93 -10.58 3.74
C TRP A 59 7.72 -9.12 4.16
N SER A 60 6.94 -8.92 5.22
CA SER A 60 6.49 -7.60 5.66
C SER A 60 6.47 -7.50 7.17
N ILE A 61 6.83 -6.33 7.70
CA ILE A 61 6.67 -6.00 9.12
C ILE A 61 5.26 -5.39 9.29
N ASP A 62 4.45 -5.97 10.18
CA ASP A 62 3.13 -5.44 10.54
C ASP A 62 3.28 -4.42 11.67
N LEU A 63 2.96 -3.15 11.39
CA LEU A 63 3.11 -2.03 12.31
C LEU A 63 1.90 -1.85 13.25
N LYS A 64 0.89 -2.72 13.20
CA LYS A 64 -0.30 -2.67 14.07
C LYS A 64 -0.26 -3.70 15.19
N LYS A 65 0.90 -4.27 15.49
CA LYS A 65 1.09 -5.29 16.52
C LYS A 65 1.65 -4.70 17.81
#